data_AF-A0A7C3C698-F1
#
_entry.id   AF-A0A7C3C698-F1
#
_cell.length_a   1.000
_cell.length_b   1.000
_cell.length_c   1.000
_cell.angle_alpha   90.00
_cell.angle_beta   90.00
_cell.angle_gamma   90.00
#
_symmetry.space_group_name_H-M   'P 1'
#
loop_
_entity.id
_entity.type
_entity.pdbx_description
1 polymer ?
#
loop_
_entity_poly.entity_id
_entity_poly.type
_entity_poly.pdbx_seq_one_letter_code
_entity_poly.pdbx_strand_id
1 'polypeptide(L)'
;MALDEQLVRYARDLARVYADREETEAAWGEALVRLLEHRFPHLEGHHRRVTYWADPLNRRLGEPLSRRSLLRAARLHDVGLLALPDETVRAWVRSVSEGERPDEPVRQAFLTHAPLGAEVLAALPGFAEAAACVRHHHEAWDGSGGPAGLAGEAIPLGARVLAVAEVFDY
;
A
#
# COMPACT_ATOMS: atom_id res chain seq x y z
N MET A 1 -19.03 -42.84 -7.13
CA MET A 1 -19.50 -42.04 -8.28
C MET A 1 -20.30 -40.82 -7.84
N ALA A 2 -21.50 -40.94 -7.26
CA ALA A 2 -22.32 -39.76 -6.91
C ALA A 2 -21.69 -38.79 -5.87
N LEU A 3 -20.98 -39.31 -4.85
CA LEU A 3 -20.30 -38.48 -3.85
C LEU A 3 -19.10 -37.71 -4.43
N ASP A 4 -18.41 -38.33 -5.40
CA ASP A 4 -17.22 -37.77 -6.04
C ASP A 4 -17.61 -36.62 -6.99
N GLU A 5 -18.70 -36.80 -7.75
CA GLU A 5 -19.30 -35.73 -8.55
C GLU A 5 -19.81 -34.54 -7.70
N GLN A 6 -20.38 -34.84 -6.52
CA GLN A 6 -20.83 -33.81 -5.60
C GLN A 6 -19.65 -33.02 -4.99
N LEU A 7 -18.56 -33.69 -4.63
CA LEU A 7 -17.33 -33.06 -4.14
C LEU A 7 -16.69 -32.17 -5.19
N VAL A 8 -16.59 -32.64 -6.45
CA VAL A 8 -16.06 -31.85 -7.56
C VAL A 8 -16.93 -30.61 -7.82
N ARG A 9 -18.26 -30.74 -7.74
CA ARG A 9 -19.18 -29.59 -7.87
C ARG A 9 -18.95 -28.57 -6.74
N TYR A 10 -18.87 -29.03 -5.50
CA TYR A 10 -18.61 -28.15 -4.35
C TYR A 10 -17.27 -27.41 -4.45
N ALA A 11 -16.20 -28.11 -4.86
CA ALA A 11 -14.90 -27.51 -5.07
C ALA A 11 -14.93 -26.41 -6.15
N ARG A 12 -15.68 -26.63 -7.24
CA ARG A 12 -15.86 -25.63 -8.32
C ARG A 12 -16.65 -24.42 -7.84
N ASP A 13 -17.75 -24.64 -7.13
CA ASP A 13 -18.58 -23.55 -6.59
C ASP A 13 -17.79 -22.71 -5.59
N LEU A 14 -16.98 -23.36 -4.74
CA LEU A 14 -16.11 -22.69 -3.79
C LEU A 14 -15.02 -21.87 -4.50
N ALA A 15 -14.35 -22.44 -5.50
CA ALA A 15 -13.34 -21.74 -6.29
C ALA A 15 -13.92 -20.50 -6.97
N ARG A 16 -15.16 -20.58 -7.48
CA ARG A 16 -15.87 -19.44 -8.06
C ARG A 16 -16.14 -18.35 -7.03
N VAL A 17 -16.66 -18.70 -5.86
CA VAL A 17 -16.92 -17.72 -4.78
C VAL A 17 -15.63 -17.00 -4.34
N TYR A 18 -14.50 -17.73 -4.28
CA TYR A 18 -13.21 -17.10 -3.98
C TYR A 18 -12.74 -16.16 -5.10
N ALA A 19 -12.87 -16.57 -6.36
CA ALA A 19 -12.52 -15.73 -7.51
C ALA A 19 -13.37 -14.45 -7.56
N ASP A 20 -14.69 -14.57 -7.43
CA ASP A 20 -15.61 -13.41 -7.42
C ASP A 20 -15.27 -12.44 -6.28
N ARG A 21 -14.85 -12.97 -5.12
CA ARG A 21 -14.37 -12.16 -3.99
C ARG A 21 -13.07 -11.43 -4.33
N GLU A 22 -12.09 -12.11 -4.92
CA GLU A 22 -10.81 -11.49 -5.30
C GLU A 22 -11.00 -10.42 -6.37
N GLU A 23 -11.88 -10.66 -7.35
CA GLU A 23 -12.22 -9.69 -8.40
C GLU A 23 -12.93 -8.46 -7.82
N THR A 24 -13.92 -8.68 -6.95
CA THR A 24 -14.59 -7.58 -6.23
C THR A 24 -13.60 -6.79 -5.39
N GLU A 25 -12.66 -7.47 -4.73
CA GLU A 25 -11.62 -6.85 -3.93
C GLU A 25 -10.71 -5.95 -4.77
N ALA A 26 -10.24 -6.46 -5.90
CA ALA A 26 -9.44 -5.71 -6.84
C ALA A 26 -10.21 -4.50 -7.42
N ALA A 27 -11.49 -4.67 -7.73
CA ALA A 27 -12.33 -3.62 -8.32
C ALA A 27 -12.54 -2.43 -7.38
N TRP A 28 -12.87 -2.66 -6.10
CA TRP A 28 -13.01 -1.55 -5.15
C TRP A 28 -11.66 -0.90 -4.83
N GLY A 29 -10.58 -1.70 -4.76
CA GLY A 29 -9.23 -1.16 -4.55
C GLY A 29 -8.81 -0.22 -5.67
N GLU A 30 -9.03 -0.62 -6.92
CA GLU A 30 -8.81 0.23 -8.10
C GLU A 30 -9.68 1.49 -8.08
N ALA A 31 -10.94 1.39 -7.64
CA ALA A 31 -11.81 2.55 -7.52
C ALA A 31 -11.28 3.58 -6.52
N LEU A 32 -10.75 3.14 -5.36
CA LEU A 32 -10.13 4.04 -4.38
C LEU A 32 -8.85 4.69 -4.93
N VAL A 33 -8.00 3.93 -5.60
CA VAL A 33 -6.79 4.46 -6.26
C VAL A 33 -7.17 5.52 -7.29
N ARG A 34 -8.18 5.26 -8.12
CA ARG A 34 -8.68 6.24 -9.09
C ARG A 34 -9.21 7.51 -8.45
N LEU A 35 -9.93 7.41 -7.35
CA LEU A 35 -10.39 8.58 -6.60
C LEU A 35 -9.23 9.40 -6.04
N LEU A 36 -8.21 8.71 -5.52
CA LEU A 36 -7.01 9.31 -5.00
C LEU A 36 -6.22 10.03 -6.10
N GLU A 37 -5.95 9.37 -7.22
CA GLU A 37 -5.25 9.95 -8.37
C GLU A 37 -6.04 11.10 -9.01
N HIS A 38 -7.38 11.03 -9.00
CA HIS A 38 -8.21 12.14 -9.48
C HIS A 38 -8.13 13.37 -8.57
N ARG A 39 -8.09 13.16 -7.24
CA ARG A 39 -7.90 14.23 -6.26
C ARG A 39 -6.49 14.82 -6.34
N PHE A 40 -5.49 13.98 -6.63
CA PHE A 40 -4.09 14.34 -6.69
C PHE A 40 -3.46 13.93 -8.03
N PRO A 41 -3.62 14.74 -9.10
CA PRO A 41 -3.19 14.37 -10.46
C PRO A 41 -1.69 14.05 -10.61
N HIS A 42 -0.83 14.54 -9.72
CA HIS A 42 0.59 14.22 -9.73
C HIS A 42 0.89 12.74 -9.37
N LEU A 43 -0.08 12.03 -8.77
CA LEU A 43 0.00 10.59 -8.48
C LEU A 43 -0.50 9.71 -9.63
N GLU A 44 -0.83 10.26 -10.80
CA GLU A 44 -1.39 9.47 -11.90
C GLU A 44 -0.47 8.28 -12.27
N GLY A 45 -1.02 7.07 -12.14
CA GLY A 45 -0.32 5.82 -12.38
C GLY A 45 0.79 5.46 -11.37
N HIS A 46 1.03 6.28 -10.34
CA HIS A 46 2.04 6.06 -9.29
C HIS A 46 1.88 4.69 -8.64
N HIS A 47 0.68 4.40 -8.13
CA HIS A 47 0.36 3.16 -7.44
C HIS A 47 0.60 1.91 -8.30
N ARG A 48 0.35 2.02 -9.61
CA ARG A 48 0.61 0.95 -10.57
C ARG A 48 2.12 0.72 -10.76
N ARG A 49 2.90 1.79 -10.87
CA ARG A 49 4.36 1.71 -11.05
C ARG A 49 5.06 1.25 -9.76
N VAL A 50 4.65 1.73 -8.58
CA VAL A 50 5.11 1.19 -7.28
C VAL A 50 4.83 -0.31 -7.19
N THR A 51 3.63 -0.76 -7.57
CA THR A 51 3.30 -2.20 -7.61
C THR A 51 4.22 -2.97 -8.57
N TYR A 52 4.54 -2.39 -9.73
CA TYR A 52 5.45 -2.98 -10.71
C TYR A 52 6.88 -3.15 -10.15
N TRP A 53 7.37 -2.17 -9.40
CA TRP A 53 8.70 -2.23 -8.78
C TRP A 53 8.75 -3.15 -7.55
N ALA A 54 7.67 -3.18 -6.76
CA ALA A 54 7.62 -3.96 -5.52
C ALA A 54 7.60 -5.48 -5.75
N ASP A 55 6.96 -5.96 -6.83
CA ASP A 55 6.85 -7.40 -7.15
C ASP A 55 8.19 -8.12 -7.36
N PRO A 56 9.10 -7.67 -8.24
CA PRO A 56 10.40 -8.31 -8.42
C PRO A 56 11.27 -8.22 -7.16
N LEU A 57 11.20 -7.12 -6.41
CA LEU A 57 11.91 -6.96 -5.14
C LEU A 57 11.44 -7.99 -4.11
N ASN A 58 10.12 -8.11 -3.91
CA ASN A 58 9.52 -9.08 -3.01
C ASN A 58 9.94 -10.51 -3.37
N ARG A 59 9.85 -10.87 -4.66
CA ARG A 59 10.26 -12.21 -5.14
C ARG A 59 11.74 -12.48 -4.91
N ARG A 60 12.61 -11.50 -5.16
CA ARG A 60 14.07 -11.66 -5.01
C ARG A 60 14.49 -11.89 -3.55
N LEU A 61 13.69 -11.37 -2.62
CA LEU A 61 13.87 -11.51 -1.16
C LEU A 61 13.19 -12.76 -0.57
N GLY A 62 12.63 -13.64 -1.40
CA GLY A 62 11.99 -14.87 -0.94
C GLY A 62 10.53 -14.69 -0.51
N GLU A 63 9.83 -13.71 -1.10
CA GLU A 63 8.39 -13.46 -0.91
C GLU A 63 8.01 -13.18 0.56
N PRO A 64 8.67 -12.20 1.23
CA PRO A 64 8.35 -11.86 2.61
C PRO A 64 6.92 -11.33 2.79
N LEU A 65 6.30 -10.82 1.72
CA LEU A 65 4.86 -10.64 1.63
C LEU A 65 4.27 -11.68 0.69
N SER A 66 3.13 -12.24 1.07
CA SER A 66 2.30 -12.97 0.11
C SER A 66 1.98 -12.06 -1.08
N ARG A 67 1.87 -12.62 -2.29
CA ARG A 67 1.51 -11.85 -3.50
C ARG A 67 0.28 -10.97 -3.28
N ARG A 68 -0.73 -11.51 -2.61
CA ARG A 68 -1.97 -10.80 -2.31
C ARG A 68 -1.72 -9.60 -1.37
N SER A 69 -0.97 -9.78 -0.29
CA SER A 69 -0.64 -8.69 0.63
C SER A 69 0.25 -7.63 -0.01
N LEU A 70 1.21 -8.03 -0.84
CA LEU A 70 2.04 -7.10 -1.61
C LEU A 70 1.18 -6.21 -2.51
N LEU A 71 0.29 -6.81 -3.31
CA LEU A 71 -0.59 -6.06 -4.22
C LEU A 71 -1.49 -5.08 -3.46
N ARG A 72 -2.02 -5.50 -2.30
CA ARG A 72 -2.83 -4.62 -1.44
C ARG A 72 -2.01 -3.46 -0.89
N ALA A 73 -0.84 -3.76 -0.34
CA ALA A 73 0.00 -2.75 0.30
C ALA A 73 0.52 -1.75 -0.74
N ALA A 74 1.06 -2.21 -1.86
CA ALA A 74 1.59 -1.34 -2.91
C ALA A 74 0.52 -0.46 -3.56
N ARG A 75 -0.67 -1.01 -3.82
CA ARG A 75 -1.76 -0.22 -4.45
C ARG A 75 -2.37 0.80 -3.51
N LEU A 76 -2.45 0.49 -2.22
CA LEU A 76 -3.22 1.27 -1.24
C LEU A 76 -2.35 1.97 -0.19
N HIS A 77 -1.02 2.03 -0.37
CA HIS A 77 -0.12 2.66 0.60
C HIS A 77 -0.49 4.11 0.90
N ASP A 78 -0.93 4.83 -0.13
CA ASP A 78 -1.33 6.24 -0.05
C ASP A 78 -2.83 6.46 0.21
N VAL A 79 -3.63 5.43 0.48
CA VAL A 79 -5.09 5.59 0.67
C VAL A 79 -5.44 6.57 1.79
N GLY A 80 -4.56 6.70 2.78
CA GLY A 80 -4.71 7.66 3.88
C GLY A 80 -4.61 9.12 3.47
N LEU A 81 -4.06 9.44 2.30
CA LEU A 81 -4.03 10.82 1.78
C LEU A 81 -5.45 11.38 1.60
N LEU A 82 -6.44 10.52 1.40
CA LEU A 82 -7.85 10.90 1.33
C LEU A 82 -8.36 11.52 2.65
N ALA A 83 -7.73 11.19 3.78
CA ALA A 83 -8.07 11.75 5.09
C ALA A 83 -7.33 13.06 5.41
N LEU A 84 -6.35 13.46 4.60
CA LEU A 84 -5.60 14.69 4.83
C LEU A 84 -6.28 15.91 4.21
N PRO A 85 -6.11 17.11 4.80
CA PRO A 85 -6.47 18.36 4.14
C PRO A 85 -5.60 18.59 2.89
N ASP A 86 -6.20 19.10 1.82
CA ASP A 86 -5.49 19.29 0.55
C ASP A 86 -4.28 20.22 0.69
N GLU A 87 -4.35 21.23 1.54
CA GLU A 87 -3.25 22.16 1.81
C GLU A 87 -2.02 21.45 2.39
N THR A 88 -2.21 20.38 3.16
CA THR A 88 -1.11 19.58 3.71
C THR A 88 -0.37 18.87 2.58
N VAL A 89 -1.12 18.21 1.68
CA VAL A 89 -0.54 17.51 0.52
C VAL A 89 0.11 18.50 -0.45
N ARG A 90 -0.54 19.63 -0.73
CA ARG A 90 0.01 20.68 -1.61
C ARG A 90 1.29 21.31 -1.06
N ALA A 91 1.38 21.51 0.24
CA ALA A 91 2.60 22.04 0.87
C ALA A 91 3.76 21.05 0.73
N TRP A 92 3.51 19.76 1.00
CA TRP A 92 4.49 18.69 0.80
C TRP A 92 5.00 18.63 -0.64
N VAL A 93 4.08 18.52 -1.60
CA VAL A 93 4.41 18.39 -3.03
C VAL A 93 5.22 19.59 -3.52
N ARG A 94 4.90 20.80 -3.06
CA ARG A 94 5.64 22.01 -3.44
C ARG A 94 7.11 21.93 -3.02
N SER A 95 7.36 21.67 -1.74
CA SER A 95 8.73 21.56 -1.22
C SER A 95 9.53 20.50 -1.98
N VAL A 96 8.96 19.30 -2.17
CA VAL A 96 9.63 18.21 -2.90
C VAL A 96 9.90 18.59 -4.36
N SER A 97 8.93 19.23 -5.04
CA SER A 97 9.08 19.65 -6.45
C SER A 97 10.15 20.74 -6.65
N GLU A 98 10.39 21.56 -5.62
CA GLU A 98 11.42 22.60 -5.60
C GLU A 98 12.81 22.04 -5.18
N GLY A 99 12.90 20.74 -4.88
CA GLY A 99 14.12 20.10 -4.39
C GLY A 99 14.44 20.46 -2.92
N GLU A 100 13.46 21.02 -2.22
CA GLU A 100 13.58 21.44 -0.83
C GLU A 100 13.06 20.35 0.12
N ARG A 101 13.64 20.30 1.31
CA ARG A 101 13.09 19.46 2.38
C ARG A 101 11.86 20.17 2.95
N PRO A 102 10.68 19.50 3.01
CA PRO A 102 9.50 20.08 3.65
C PRO A 102 9.80 20.47 5.11
N ASP A 103 9.26 21.60 5.55
CA ASP A 103 9.34 22.03 6.94
C ASP A 103 8.80 20.93 7.87
N GLU A 104 9.37 20.83 9.08
CA GLU A 104 9.05 19.73 9.98
C GLU A 104 7.54 19.59 10.30
N PRO A 105 6.76 20.68 10.51
CA PRO A 105 5.31 20.56 10.69
C PRO A 105 4.59 19.99 9.46
N VAL A 106 5.00 20.38 8.24
CA VAL A 106 4.42 19.87 6.99
C VAL A 106 4.76 18.39 6.84
N ARG A 107 6.02 18.02 7.09
CA ARG A 107 6.48 16.63 7.07
C ARG A 107 5.69 15.77 8.06
N GLN A 108 5.57 16.20 9.31
CA GLN A 108 4.83 15.45 10.34
C GLN A 108 3.36 15.28 9.96
N ALA A 109 2.71 16.35 9.48
CA ALA A 109 1.32 16.29 9.02
C ALA A 109 1.14 15.35 7.82
N PHE A 110 2.02 15.44 6.81
CA PHE A 110 1.97 14.58 5.63
C PHE A 110 2.15 13.10 6.01
N LEU A 111 3.14 12.77 6.84
CA LEU A 111 3.42 11.39 7.27
C LEU A 111 2.27 10.71 8.01
N THR A 112 1.26 11.46 8.49
CA THR A 112 0.08 10.87 9.14
C THR A 112 -0.81 10.08 8.17
N HIS A 113 -0.68 10.24 6.85
CA HIS A 113 -1.45 9.42 5.91
C HIS A 113 -1.14 7.92 6.05
N ALA A 114 0.11 7.55 6.33
CA ALA A 114 0.52 6.15 6.47
C ALA A 114 -0.22 5.43 7.61
N PRO A 115 -0.22 5.92 8.87
CA PRO A 115 -0.97 5.30 9.95
C PRO A 115 -2.50 5.39 9.76
N LEU A 116 -3.02 6.48 9.18
CA LEU A 116 -4.46 6.62 8.88
C LEU A 116 -4.92 5.59 7.84
N GLY A 117 -4.18 5.44 6.74
CA GLY A 117 -4.45 4.42 5.72
C GLY A 117 -4.34 3.02 6.29
N ALA A 118 -3.30 2.75 7.09
CA ALA A 118 -3.14 1.46 7.76
C ALA A 118 -4.30 1.14 8.72
N GLU A 119 -4.83 2.11 9.47
CA GLU A 119 -5.98 1.91 10.35
C GLU A 119 -7.22 1.47 9.57
N VAL A 120 -7.54 2.17 8.48
CA VAL A 120 -8.67 1.82 7.61
C VAL A 120 -8.50 0.42 7.01
N LEU A 121 -7.30 0.11 6.52
CA LEU A 121 -7.01 -1.20 5.93
C LEU A 121 -7.04 -2.32 6.97
N ALA A 122 -6.55 -2.09 8.19
CA ALA A 122 -6.54 -3.10 9.25
C ALA A 122 -7.96 -3.56 9.66
N ALA A 123 -8.97 -2.70 9.47
CA ALA A 123 -10.37 -3.05 9.70
C ALA A 123 -10.93 -4.04 8.63
N LEU A 124 -10.26 -4.20 7.50
CA LEU A 124 -10.69 -5.07 6.41
C LEU A 124 -10.20 -6.52 6.60
N PRO A 125 -11.07 -7.53 6.47
CA PRO A 125 -10.68 -8.92 6.62
C PRO A 125 -9.54 -9.35 5.67
N GLY A 126 -8.43 -9.78 6.27
CA GLY A 126 -7.26 -10.26 5.55
C GLY A 126 -6.27 -9.18 5.13
N PHE A 127 -6.44 -7.92 5.53
CA PHE A 127 -5.53 -6.82 5.19
C PHE A 127 -4.47 -6.53 6.25
N ALA A 128 -4.46 -7.23 7.38
CA ALA A 128 -3.55 -6.95 8.50
C ALA A 128 -2.07 -6.87 8.12
N GLU A 129 -1.58 -7.81 7.29
CA GLU A 129 -0.19 -7.81 6.80
C GLU A 129 0.10 -6.59 5.91
N ALA A 130 -0.81 -6.27 4.99
CA ALA A 130 -0.69 -5.10 4.13
C ALA A 130 -0.73 -3.80 4.94
N ALA A 131 -1.65 -3.68 5.91
CA ALA A 131 -1.78 -2.53 6.79
C ALA A 131 -0.50 -2.29 7.61
N ALA A 132 0.16 -3.34 8.09
CA ALA A 132 1.44 -3.22 8.78
C ALA A 132 2.54 -2.64 7.88
N CYS A 133 2.58 -3.01 6.60
CA CYS A 133 3.52 -2.42 5.64
C CYS A 133 3.16 -0.98 5.30
N VAL A 134 1.89 -0.70 5.04
CA VAL A 134 1.40 0.67 4.77
C VAL A 134 1.68 1.61 5.93
N ARG A 135 1.61 1.15 7.19
CA ARG A 135 1.90 2.02 8.34
C ARG A 135 3.33 2.56 8.34
N HIS A 136 4.27 1.79 7.81
CA HIS A 136 5.71 1.99 7.99
C HIS A 136 6.48 2.19 6.68
N HIS A 137 5.78 2.49 5.57
CA HIS A 137 6.43 2.62 4.27
C HIS A 137 7.31 3.89 4.14
N HIS A 138 7.11 4.89 5.01
CA HIS A 138 7.96 6.08 5.12
C HIS A 138 9.09 5.96 6.17
N GLU A 139 9.27 4.80 6.80
CA GLU A 139 10.40 4.58 7.72
C GLU A 139 11.71 4.48 6.93
N ALA A 140 12.77 5.11 7.44
CA ALA A 140 14.10 5.07 6.83
C ALA A 140 14.99 4.10 7.58
N TRP A 141 15.87 3.39 6.85
CA TRP A 141 16.77 2.39 7.44
C TRP A 141 17.61 2.92 8.61
N ASP A 142 18.02 4.18 8.55
CA ASP A 142 18.82 4.86 9.56
C ASP A 142 18.00 5.47 10.72
N GLY A 143 16.67 5.31 10.71
CA GLY A 143 15.75 5.88 11.70
C GLY A 143 15.36 7.34 11.47
N SER A 144 15.80 7.96 10.38
CA SER A 144 15.45 9.36 10.05
C SER A 144 14.03 9.53 9.46
N GLY A 145 13.36 8.42 9.13
CA GLY A 145 12.02 8.37 8.55
C GLY A 145 10.91 8.57 9.58
N GLY A 146 9.71 8.11 9.26
CA GLY A 146 8.58 8.16 10.18
C GLY A 146 7.36 7.38 9.69
N PRO A 147 6.29 7.32 10.49
CA PRO A 147 6.05 8.15 11.68
C PRO A 147 6.56 7.57 13.01
N ALA A 148 6.96 6.30 13.09
CA ALA A 148 7.35 5.65 14.34
C ALA A 148 8.87 5.73 14.64
N GLY A 149 9.68 6.18 13.68
CA GLY A 149 11.13 6.33 13.86
C GLY A 149 11.83 4.97 13.98
N LEU A 150 11.31 3.95 13.28
CA LEU A 150 11.88 2.62 13.28
C LEU A 150 13.18 2.62 12.47
N ALA A 151 14.16 1.82 12.90
CA ALA A 151 15.44 1.69 12.24
C ALA A 151 15.78 0.23 11.94
N GLY A 152 16.50 0.01 10.84
CA GLY A 152 17.00 -1.30 10.42
C GLY A 152 15.91 -2.36 10.35
N GLU A 153 16.14 -3.48 11.03
CA GLU A 153 15.26 -4.65 11.02
C GLU A 153 13.98 -4.47 11.84
N ALA A 154 13.86 -3.41 12.63
CA ALA A 154 12.60 -3.06 13.29
C ALA A 154 11.52 -2.66 12.27
N ILE A 155 11.92 -2.22 11.07
CA ILE A 155 11.00 -1.91 9.98
C ILE A 155 10.53 -3.23 9.34
N PRO A 156 9.20 -3.46 9.22
CA PRO A 156 8.68 -4.65 8.57
C PRO A 156 9.29 -4.82 7.17
N LEU A 157 9.72 -6.03 6.82
CA LEU A 157 10.43 -6.27 5.56
C LEU A 157 9.60 -5.84 4.34
N GLY A 158 8.29 -6.07 4.37
CA GLY A 158 7.38 -5.59 3.34
C GLY A 158 7.31 -4.06 3.23
N ALA A 159 7.42 -3.32 4.35
CA ALA A 159 7.47 -1.86 4.33
C ALA A 159 8.77 -1.35 3.69
N ARG A 160 9.90 -2.03 3.95
CA ARG A 160 11.18 -1.74 3.28
C ARG A 160 11.10 -1.98 1.76
N VAL A 161 10.39 -3.03 1.34
CA VAL A 161 10.14 -3.26 -0.09
C VAL A 161 9.35 -2.12 -0.71
N LEU A 162 8.29 -1.64 -0.05
CA LEU A 162 7.51 -0.50 -0.52
C LEU A 162 8.34 0.78 -0.58
N ALA A 163 9.07 1.11 0.48
CA ALA A 163 9.92 2.29 0.54
C ALA A 163 10.91 2.35 -0.63
N VAL A 164 11.55 1.22 -0.95
CA VAL A 164 12.46 1.14 -2.10
C VAL A 164 11.69 1.30 -3.42
N ALA A 165 10.56 0.61 -3.58
CA ALA A 165 9.74 0.69 -4.80
C ALA A 165 9.21 2.10 -5.08
N GLU A 166 8.88 2.84 -4.03
CA GLU A 166 8.40 4.23 -4.08
C GLU A 166 9.51 5.20 -4.49
N VAL A 167 10.71 5.05 -3.94
CA VAL A 167 11.91 5.82 -4.34
C VAL A 167 12.29 5.60 -5.81
N PHE A 168 12.04 4.41 -6.37
CA PHE A 168 12.28 4.16 -7.80
C PHE A 168 11.21 4.77 -8.72
N ASP A 169 10.04 5.13 -8.20
CA ASP A 169 8.98 5.76 -8.99
C ASP A 169 9.08 7.29 -9.05
N TYR A 170 9.48 7.92 -7.93
CA TYR A 170 9.65 9.37 -7.80
C TYR A 170 10.94 9.89 -8.42
#